data_AF-A0A252D9X6-F1
#
_entry.id   AF-A0A252D9X6-F1
#
_cell.length_a   1.000
_cell.length_b   1.000
_cell.length_c   1.000
_cell.angle_alpha   90.00
_cell.angle_beta   90.00
_cell.angle_gamma   90.00
#
_symmetry.space_group_name_H-M   'P 1'
#
loop_
_entity.id
_entity.type
_entity.pdbx_description
1 polymer ?
#
loop_
_entity_poly.entity_id
_entity_poly.type
_entity_poly.pdbx_seq_one_letter_code
_entity_poly.pdbx_strand_id
1 'polypeptide(L)'
;MNKRTNYYKDLSADYSRPGLVSAYVARKLIEDAEKFVAMKEKTLPQISPYYTLEQIEQENKEWWPTHCEALRQGRGDILTGEYRDDLVYFCQDGPYQGVEQQKEREQHWWALIAQPGVTMCWPIVMFHGEVTFFEWKCVDDETNETLAKGNVTWIRRGHRGGCYLKTEQLTFYRDVFVSSGLLKLITTA
;
A
#
# COMPACT_ATOMS: atom_id res chain seq x y z
N MET A 1 -13.65 15.54 -22.74
CA MET A 1 -13.23 15.28 -21.35
C MET A 1 -13.77 13.92 -20.94
N ASN A 2 -12.90 12.99 -20.54
CA ASN A 2 -13.38 11.76 -19.91
C ASN A 2 -14.05 12.11 -18.58
N LYS A 3 -15.16 11.41 -18.26
CA LYS A 3 -15.87 11.57 -16.99
C LYS A 3 -14.92 11.22 -15.85
N ARG A 4 -14.98 11.97 -14.73
CA ARG A 4 -14.23 11.61 -13.51
C ARG A 4 -14.62 10.19 -13.09
N THR A 5 -13.63 9.35 -12.81
CA THR A 5 -13.83 7.96 -12.41
C THR A 5 -13.67 7.84 -10.90
N ASN A 6 -14.64 7.22 -10.23
CA ASN A 6 -14.43 6.73 -8.87
C ASN A 6 -13.77 5.34 -8.97
N TYR A 7 -12.52 5.24 -8.53
CA TYR A 7 -11.74 3.99 -8.57
C TYR A 7 -12.21 2.94 -7.56
N TYR A 8 -13.04 3.32 -6.58
CA TYR A 8 -13.55 2.44 -5.52
C TYR A 8 -14.99 1.97 -5.72
N LYS A 9 -15.66 2.36 -6.81
CA LYS A 9 -17.10 2.12 -7.02
C LYS A 9 -17.52 0.65 -6.92
N ASP A 10 -16.61 -0.28 -7.26
CA ASP A 10 -16.85 -1.72 -7.29
C ASP A 10 -16.00 -2.46 -6.24
N LEU A 11 -15.46 -1.75 -5.24
CA LEU A 11 -14.66 -2.31 -4.14
C LEU A 11 -15.45 -2.32 -2.83
N SER A 12 -15.07 -3.21 -1.91
CA SER A 12 -15.79 -3.41 -0.64
C SER A 12 -15.65 -2.27 0.37
N ALA A 13 -14.61 -1.45 0.24
CA ALA A 13 -14.39 -0.26 1.08
C ALA A 13 -13.56 0.80 0.34
N ASP A 14 -13.79 2.07 0.68
CA ASP A 14 -13.17 3.23 0.04
C ASP A 14 -12.04 3.80 0.90
N TYR A 15 -10.81 3.70 0.39
CA TYR A 15 -9.59 4.22 1.05
C TYR A 15 -9.04 5.47 0.36
N SER A 16 -9.81 6.11 -0.54
CA SER A 16 -9.38 7.29 -1.31
C SER A 16 -9.12 8.53 -0.45
N ARG A 17 -9.72 8.60 0.74
CA ARG A 17 -9.54 9.69 1.72
C ARG A 17 -9.73 9.18 3.17
N PRO A 18 -9.38 9.98 4.20
CA PRO A 18 -9.54 9.59 5.60
C PRO A 18 -11.02 9.37 5.99
N GLY A 19 -11.25 8.51 6.98
CA GLY A 19 -12.53 8.43 7.70
C GLY A 19 -13.72 7.77 6.98
N LEU A 20 -13.51 7.09 5.84
CA LEU A 20 -14.60 6.46 5.07
C LEU A 20 -14.96 5.03 5.50
N VAL A 21 -14.12 4.39 6.34
CA VAL A 21 -14.29 3.00 6.74
C VAL A 21 -14.67 2.94 8.21
N SER A 22 -15.75 2.22 8.52
CA SER A 22 -16.19 2.05 9.91
C SER A 22 -15.33 1.02 10.64
N ALA A 23 -15.26 1.12 11.97
CA ALA A 23 -14.49 0.18 12.80
C ALA A 23 -14.92 -1.29 12.62
N TYR A 24 -16.20 -1.54 12.33
CA TYR A 24 -16.71 -2.88 12.04
C TYR A 24 -16.15 -3.43 10.72
N VAL A 25 -16.15 -2.62 9.66
CA VAL A 25 -15.60 -3.01 8.36
C VAL A 25 -14.09 -3.19 8.44
N ALA A 26 -13.39 -2.27 9.12
CA ALA A 26 -11.95 -2.37 9.37
C ALA A 26 -11.55 -3.71 10.00
N ARG A 27 -12.27 -4.15 11.04
CA ARG A 27 -12.01 -5.44 11.69
C ARG A 27 -12.18 -6.61 10.72
N LYS A 28 -13.28 -6.63 9.96
CA LYS A 28 -13.55 -7.68 8.97
C LYS A 28 -12.45 -7.72 7.90
N LEU A 29 -11.97 -6.57 7.45
CA LEU A 29 -10.91 -6.50 6.45
C LEU A 29 -9.60 -7.11 6.95
N ILE A 30 -9.26 -6.93 8.23
CA ILE A 30 -8.09 -7.59 8.84
C ILE A 30 -8.28 -9.11 8.90
N GLU A 31 -9.46 -9.59 9.32
CA GLU A 31 -9.76 -11.03 9.33
C GLU A 31 -9.67 -11.66 7.93
N ASP A 32 -10.13 -10.94 6.89
CA ASP A 32 -10.05 -11.39 5.51
C ASP A 32 -8.60 -11.35 4.98
N ALA A 33 -7.80 -10.35 5.37
CA ALA A 33 -6.38 -10.29 5.03
C ALA A 33 -5.61 -11.51 5.56
N GLU A 34 -5.84 -11.89 6.82
CA GLU A 34 -5.22 -13.05 7.45
C GLU A 34 -5.56 -14.35 6.69
N LYS A 35 -6.83 -14.51 6.25
CA LYS A 35 -7.24 -15.64 5.40
C LYS A 35 -6.53 -15.62 4.05
N PHE A 36 -6.47 -14.48 3.39
CA PHE A 36 -5.84 -14.34 2.07
C PHE A 36 -4.35 -14.65 2.10
N VAL A 37 -3.64 -14.17 3.11
CA VAL A 37 -2.22 -14.49 3.30
C VAL A 37 -2.00 -15.99 3.52
N ALA A 38 -2.89 -16.65 4.27
CA ALA A 38 -2.81 -18.09 4.51
C ALA A 38 -3.06 -18.96 3.26
N MET A 39 -3.68 -18.41 2.21
CA MET A 39 -3.92 -19.11 0.93
C MET A 39 -2.69 -19.17 0.03
N LYS A 40 -1.63 -18.41 0.33
CA LYS A 40 -0.43 -18.30 -0.51
C LYS A 40 0.28 -19.64 -0.63
N GLU A 41 0.46 -20.09 -1.87
CA GLU A 41 1.17 -21.32 -2.20
C GLU A 41 2.68 -21.11 -2.26
N LYS A 42 3.43 -22.15 -1.90
CA LYS A 42 4.89 -22.14 -1.90
C LYS A 42 5.50 -21.88 -3.28
N THR A 43 4.84 -22.35 -4.34
CA THR A 43 5.21 -22.08 -5.73
C THR A 43 4.23 -21.11 -6.35
N LEU A 44 4.72 -20.20 -7.20
CA LEU A 44 3.84 -19.27 -7.91
C LEU A 44 2.87 -20.09 -8.80
N PRO A 45 1.55 -20.02 -8.58
CA PRO A 45 0.60 -20.82 -9.35
C PRO A 45 0.66 -20.43 -10.84
N GLN A 46 0.41 -21.39 -11.72
CA GLN A 46 0.37 -21.12 -13.15
C GLN A 46 -0.98 -20.54 -13.56
N ILE A 47 -0.96 -19.57 -14.47
CA ILE A 47 -2.17 -19.11 -15.16
C ILE A 47 -2.63 -20.24 -16.07
N SER A 48 -3.90 -20.62 -15.94
CA SER A 48 -4.47 -21.76 -16.64
C SER A 48 -5.98 -21.56 -16.84
N PRO A 49 -6.68 -22.45 -17.56
CA PRO A 49 -8.14 -22.41 -17.66
C PRO A 49 -8.88 -22.50 -16.31
N TYR A 50 -8.21 -22.96 -15.24
CA TYR A 50 -8.77 -23.08 -13.88
C TYR A 50 -8.26 -22.02 -12.91
N TYR A 51 -7.36 -21.15 -13.36
CA TYR A 51 -6.87 -20.00 -12.62
C TYR A 51 -6.52 -18.89 -13.60
N THR A 52 -7.55 -18.15 -13.99
CA THR A 52 -7.48 -17.20 -15.11
C THR A 52 -7.06 -15.80 -14.65
N LEU A 53 -6.73 -14.93 -15.60
CA LEU A 53 -6.43 -13.52 -15.29
C LEU A 53 -7.63 -12.78 -14.69
N GLU A 54 -8.85 -13.11 -15.11
CA GLU A 54 -10.07 -12.52 -14.56
C GLU A 54 -10.28 -12.90 -13.10
N GLN A 55 -10.02 -14.17 -12.75
CA GLN A 55 -10.05 -14.61 -11.36
C GLN A 55 -8.97 -13.89 -10.55
N ILE A 56 -7.74 -13.82 -11.05
CA ILE A 56 -6.63 -13.12 -10.38
C ILE A 56 -6.97 -11.64 -10.14
N GLU A 57 -7.53 -10.97 -11.14
CA GLU A 57 -7.92 -9.56 -11.03
C GLU A 57 -9.01 -9.36 -9.98
N GLN A 58 -10.00 -10.28 -9.93
CA GLN A 58 -11.05 -10.26 -8.92
C GLN A 58 -10.48 -10.47 -7.51
N GLU A 59 -9.57 -11.44 -7.34
CA GLU A 59 -8.86 -11.68 -6.07
C GLU A 59 -7.99 -10.47 -5.67
N ASN A 60 -7.43 -9.74 -6.63
CA ASN A 60 -6.69 -8.49 -6.37
C ASN A 60 -7.63 -7.37 -5.91
N LYS A 61 -8.84 -7.26 -6.47
CA LYS A 61 -9.87 -6.29 -6.02
C LYS A 61 -10.37 -6.60 -4.61
N GLU A 62 -10.53 -7.88 -4.27
CA GLU A 62 -10.93 -8.32 -2.93
C GLU A 62 -9.83 -8.08 -1.89
N TRP A 63 -8.58 -8.35 -2.28
CA TRP A 63 -7.41 -8.11 -1.45
C TRP A 63 -7.17 -6.62 -1.17
N TRP A 64 -7.39 -5.73 -2.13
CA TRP A 64 -6.95 -4.34 -2.04
C TRP A 64 -7.42 -3.59 -0.78
N PRO A 65 -8.72 -3.60 -0.41
CA PRO A 65 -9.15 -2.94 0.82
C PRO A 65 -8.52 -3.54 2.09
N THR A 66 -8.20 -4.84 2.08
CA THR A 66 -7.51 -5.51 3.21
C THR A 66 -6.07 -5.03 3.36
N HIS A 67 -5.36 -4.82 2.24
CA HIS A 67 -4.02 -4.25 2.23
C HIS A 67 -3.99 -2.83 2.79
N CYS A 68 -4.91 -1.97 2.31
CA CYS A 68 -5.02 -0.60 2.78
C CYS A 68 -5.27 -0.54 4.30
N GLU A 69 -6.13 -1.42 4.81
CA GLU A 69 -6.42 -1.47 6.25
C GLU A 69 -5.25 -2.00 7.06
N ALA A 70 -4.60 -3.09 6.60
CA ALA A 70 -3.42 -3.63 7.26
C ALA A 70 -2.31 -2.58 7.38
N LEU A 71 -2.12 -1.76 6.34
CA LEU A 71 -1.14 -0.66 6.38
C LEU A 71 -1.55 0.46 7.35
N ARG A 72 -2.82 0.89 7.34
CA ARG A 72 -3.30 1.90 8.31
C ARG A 72 -3.19 1.44 9.76
N GLN A 73 -3.31 0.14 10.02
CA GLN A 73 -3.16 -0.44 11.36
C GLN A 73 -1.70 -0.84 11.69
N GLY A 74 -0.74 -0.61 10.79
CA GLY A 74 0.65 -1.00 11.01
C GLY A 74 0.86 -2.52 11.15
N ARG A 75 0.00 -3.34 10.54
CA ARG A 75 0.07 -4.81 10.56
C ARG A 75 1.14 -5.33 9.59
N GLY A 76 2.39 -5.04 9.92
CA GLY A 76 3.58 -5.47 9.15
C GLY A 76 3.68 -6.98 8.94
N ASP A 77 3.10 -7.78 9.86
CA ASP A 77 2.99 -9.23 9.74
C ASP A 77 2.11 -9.65 8.53
N ILE A 78 0.97 -8.99 8.33
CA ILE A 78 0.09 -9.23 7.18
C ILE A 78 0.77 -8.74 5.90
N LEU A 79 1.30 -7.51 5.91
CA LEU A 79 1.93 -6.88 4.75
C LEU A 79 3.13 -7.69 4.23
N THR A 80 3.98 -8.18 5.13
CA THR A 80 5.09 -9.08 4.77
C THR A 80 4.57 -10.40 4.21
N GLY A 81 3.45 -10.90 4.76
CA GLY A 81 2.77 -12.11 4.30
C GLY A 81 2.26 -12.04 2.85
N GLU A 82 2.05 -10.86 2.30
CA GLU A 82 1.61 -10.66 0.91
C GLU A 82 2.73 -10.91 -0.11
N TYR A 83 3.99 -10.76 0.30
CA TYR A 83 5.16 -10.91 -0.57
C TYR A 83 5.54 -12.37 -0.77
N ARG A 84 6.02 -12.71 -1.96
CA ARG A 84 6.71 -13.99 -2.17
C ARG A 84 8.15 -13.91 -1.68
N ASP A 85 8.69 -15.07 -1.30
CA ASP A 85 10.07 -15.21 -0.84
C ASP A 85 11.08 -14.75 -1.91
N ASP A 86 10.72 -14.87 -3.19
CA ASP A 86 11.48 -14.47 -4.38
C ASP A 86 11.07 -13.12 -4.96
N LEU A 87 10.43 -12.25 -4.17
CA LEU A 87 10.02 -10.89 -4.56
C LEU A 87 11.17 -10.12 -5.24
N VAL A 88 10.87 -9.47 -6.36
CA VAL A 88 11.72 -8.43 -6.94
C VAL A 88 11.10 -7.07 -6.64
N TYR A 89 11.84 -6.19 -5.95
CA TYR A 89 11.39 -4.86 -5.61
C TYR A 89 12.35 -3.80 -6.17
N PHE A 90 11.82 -2.84 -6.92
CA PHE A 90 12.59 -1.72 -7.47
C PHE A 90 12.00 -0.37 -7.04
N CYS A 91 12.82 0.43 -6.36
CA CYS A 91 12.45 1.77 -5.90
C CYS A 91 13.64 2.73 -6.00
N GLN A 92 13.42 3.99 -5.61
CA GLN A 92 14.41 5.08 -5.76
C GLN A 92 15.73 4.82 -5.02
N ASP A 93 15.68 4.08 -3.91
CA ASP A 93 16.79 3.67 -3.06
C ASP A 93 17.52 2.40 -3.56
N GLY A 94 17.00 1.73 -4.60
CA GLY A 94 17.69 0.66 -5.30
C GLY A 94 16.82 -0.57 -5.59
N PRO A 95 17.42 -1.60 -6.22
CA PRO A 95 16.79 -2.91 -6.39
C PRO A 95 17.01 -3.79 -5.15
N TYR A 96 15.99 -4.57 -4.80
CA TYR A 96 16.02 -5.57 -3.74
C TYR A 96 15.49 -6.91 -4.27
N GLN A 97 16.11 -8.01 -3.84
CA GLN A 97 15.73 -9.37 -4.19
C GLN A 97 15.42 -10.21 -2.95
N GLY A 98 14.23 -10.77 -2.92
CA GLY A 98 13.66 -11.50 -1.80
C GLY A 98 13.27 -10.62 -0.62
N VAL A 99 12.48 -11.20 0.28
CA VAL A 99 11.93 -10.47 1.44
C VAL A 99 13.03 -10.01 2.39
N GLU A 100 14.11 -10.79 2.55
CA GLU A 100 15.18 -10.47 3.50
C GLU A 100 15.90 -9.15 3.18
N GLN A 101 16.17 -8.86 1.91
CA GLN A 101 16.92 -7.65 1.53
C GLN A 101 16.12 -6.36 1.78
N GLN A 102 14.79 -6.43 1.78
CA GLN A 102 13.94 -5.26 1.98
C GLN A 102 13.48 -5.08 3.44
N LYS A 103 13.67 -6.06 4.33
CA LYS A 103 13.14 -6.02 5.71
C LYS A 103 13.54 -4.75 6.47
N GLU A 104 14.84 -4.43 6.46
CA GLU A 104 15.35 -3.25 7.16
C GLU A 104 14.77 -1.96 6.57
N ARG A 105 14.57 -1.90 5.26
CA ARG A 105 14.02 -0.75 4.57
C ARG A 105 12.52 -0.58 4.82
N GLU A 106 11.74 -1.65 4.76
CA GLU A 106 10.28 -1.59 4.90
C GLU A 106 9.85 -1.15 6.30
N GLN A 107 10.54 -1.53 7.36
CA GLN A 107 10.24 -1.02 8.71
C GLN A 107 10.38 0.51 8.81
N HIS A 108 11.39 1.11 8.17
CA HIS A 108 11.56 2.57 8.15
C HIS A 108 10.41 3.22 7.38
N TRP A 109 10.02 2.61 6.27
CA TRP A 109 8.91 3.09 5.47
C TRP A 109 7.57 3.01 6.19
N TRP A 110 7.26 1.88 6.82
CA TRP A 110 6.05 1.72 7.61
C TRP A 110 6.01 2.70 8.78
N ALA A 111 7.14 2.90 9.46
CA ALA A 111 7.24 3.90 10.51
C ALA A 111 6.95 5.32 10.01
N LEU A 112 7.39 5.67 8.80
CA LEU A 112 7.17 7.00 8.21
C LEU A 112 5.73 7.24 7.74
N ILE A 113 5.02 6.20 7.30
CA ILE A 113 3.65 6.36 6.74
C ILE A 113 2.53 6.01 7.72
N ALA A 114 2.84 5.29 8.80
CA ALA A 114 1.92 4.96 9.88
C ALA A 114 2.17 5.81 11.15
N GLN A 115 2.74 7.01 10.99
CA GLN A 115 3.00 7.92 12.11
C GLN A 115 1.68 8.32 12.81
N PRO A 116 1.68 8.50 14.15
CA PRO A 116 0.52 9.06 14.85
C PRO A 116 0.12 10.42 14.27
N GLY A 117 -1.17 10.63 14.05
CA GLY A 117 -1.69 11.87 13.45
C GLY A 117 -1.48 11.98 11.94
N VAL A 118 -1.10 10.88 11.27
CA VAL A 118 -0.98 10.82 9.81
C VAL A 118 -1.85 9.70 9.26
N THR A 119 -2.75 10.05 8.33
CA THR A 119 -3.59 9.07 7.64
C THR A 119 -3.14 8.83 6.21
N MET A 120 -2.82 7.58 5.90
CA MET A 120 -2.55 7.16 4.53
C MET A 120 -3.84 6.99 3.72
N CYS A 121 -3.80 7.46 2.48
CA CYS A 121 -4.92 7.48 1.53
C CYS A 121 -4.45 6.99 0.17
N TRP A 122 -5.35 6.38 -0.59
CA TRP A 122 -5.06 5.85 -1.93
C TRP A 122 -6.07 6.36 -2.94
N PRO A 123 -5.92 7.58 -3.47
CA PRO A 123 -6.93 8.19 -4.34
C PRO A 123 -7.17 7.43 -5.65
N ILE A 124 -6.16 6.67 -6.11
CA ILE A 124 -6.21 5.91 -7.36
C ILE A 124 -5.79 4.48 -7.09
N VAL A 125 -6.60 3.54 -7.57
CA VAL A 125 -6.24 2.13 -7.72
C VAL A 125 -6.82 1.60 -9.03
N MET A 126 -6.05 0.80 -9.74
CA MET A 126 -6.45 0.15 -10.98
C MET A 126 -5.94 -1.29 -10.99
N PHE A 127 -6.73 -2.18 -11.58
CA PHE A 127 -6.44 -3.59 -11.68
C PHE A 127 -6.48 -4.01 -13.14
N HIS A 128 -5.52 -4.81 -13.57
CA HIS A 128 -5.51 -5.43 -14.89
C HIS A 128 -4.81 -6.78 -14.85
N GLY A 129 -5.59 -7.87 -14.78
CA GLY A 129 -5.06 -9.20 -14.53
C GLY A 129 -4.25 -9.24 -13.23
N GLU A 130 -2.95 -9.52 -13.34
CA GLU A 130 -2.03 -9.54 -12.18
C GLU A 130 -1.59 -8.15 -11.72
N VAL A 131 -1.76 -7.14 -12.57
CA VAL A 131 -1.22 -5.80 -12.32
C VAL A 131 -2.15 -5.04 -11.40
N THR A 132 -1.62 -4.54 -10.28
CA THR A 132 -2.29 -3.55 -9.44
C THR A 132 -1.46 -2.28 -9.44
N PHE A 133 -1.99 -1.21 -10.04
CA PHE A 133 -1.38 0.11 -10.02
C PHE A 133 -2.13 0.99 -9.03
N PHE A 134 -1.42 1.74 -8.20
CA PHE A 134 -2.04 2.69 -7.29
C PHE A 134 -1.18 3.90 -7.00
N GLU A 135 -1.85 4.99 -6.64
CA GLU A 135 -1.23 6.18 -6.08
C GLU A 135 -1.68 6.34 -4.64
N TRP A 136 -0.74 6.73 -3.79
CA TRP A 136 -0.99 6.95 -2.38
C TRP A 136 -0.44 8.30 -1.94
N LYS A 137 -1.02 8.82 -0.85
CA LYS A 137 -0.52 9.98 -0.12
C LYS A 137 -0.74 9.83 1.38
N CYS A 138 0.16 10.39 2.16
CA CYS A 138 -0.01 10.55 3.60
C CYS A 138 -0.51 11.97 3.89
N VAL A 139 -1.57 12.09 4.68
CA VAL A 139 -2.18 13.36 5.05
C VAL A 139 -2.05 13.54 6.55
N ASP A 140 -1.55 14.69 6.97
CA ASP A 140 -1.53 15.11 8.37
C ASP A 140 -2.96 15.39 8.86
N ASP A 141 -3.36 14.78 9.97
CA ASP A 141 -4.75 14.80 10.45
C ASP A 141 -5.17 16.19 10.99
N GLU A 142 -4.22 17.00 11.45
CA GLU A 142 -4.48 18.34 12.00
C GLU A 142 -4.52 19.41 10.91
N THR A 143 -3.55 19.39 10.00
CA THR A 143 -3.31 20.44 9.01
C THR A 143 -3.82 20.10 7.61
N ASN A 144 -4.15 18.82 7.36
CA ASN A 144 -4.51 18.28 6.05
C ASN A 144 -3.40 18.43 4.99
N GLU A 145 -2.16 18.70 5.41
CA GLU A 145 -1.01 18.76 4.52
C GLU A 145 -0.63 17.37 4.01
N THR A 146 -0.14 17.30 2.76
CA THR A 146 0.41 16.04 2.21
C THR A 146 1.87 15.93 2.61
N LEU A 147 2.21 14.92 3.41
CA LEU A 147 3.57 14.73 3.96
C LEU A 147 4.45 13.90 3.03
N ALA A 148 3.87 12.90 2.38
CA ALA A 148 4.52 12.05 1.41
C ALA A 148 3.50 11.55 0.40
N LYS A 149 3.96 11.16 -0.78
CA LYS A 149 3.16 10.49 -1.80
C LYS A 149 4.01 9.51 -2.60
N GLY A 150 3.34 8.59 -3.26
CA GLY A 150 4.00 7.69 -4.18
C GLY A 150 3.05 7.10 -5.21
N ASN A 151 3.65 6.51 -6.24
CA ASN A 151 2.96 5.59 -7.13
C ASN A 151 3.64 4.24 -7.05
N VAL A 152 2.84 3.19 -7.22
CA VAL A 152 3.27 1.82 -7.02
C VAL A 152 2.65 0.96 -8.11
N THR A 153 3.45 0.07 -8.70
CA THR A 153 2.97 -1.03 -9.54
C THR A 153 3.31 -2.35 -8.87
N TRP A 154 2.29 -3.16 -8.59
CA TRP A 154 2.47 -4.54 -8.15
C TRP A 154 2.12 -5.48 -9.27
N ILE A 155 2.87 -6.57 -9.36
CA ILE A 155 2.45 -7.78 -10.04
C ILE A 155 2.13 -8.81 -8.97
N ARG A 156 0.83 -9.06 -8.79
CA ARG A 156 0.26 -9.92 -7.76
C ARG A 156 -0.61 -10.99 -8.40
N ARG A 157 -0.26 -12.26 -8.15
CA ARG A 157 -0.98 -13.42 -8.67
C ARG A 157 -2.06 -13.88 -7.69
N GLY A 158 -3.04 -13.02 -7.44
CA GLY A 158 -4.20 -13.32 -6.61
C GLY A 158 -3.84 -13.80 -5.19
N HIS A 159 -4.77 -14.44 -4.49
CA HIS A 159 -4.54 -14.89 -3.11
C HIS A 159 -3.52 -16.03 -3.01
N ARG A 160 -3.47 -16.90 -4.01
CA ARG A 160 -2.59 -18.08 -4.04
C ARG A 160 -1.15 -17.73 -4.39
N GLY A 161 -0.92 -16.68 -5.16
CA GLY A 161 0.41 -16.32 -5.63
C GLY A 161 1.07 -15.17 -4.89
N GLY A 162 0.32 -14.22 -4.33
CA GLY A 162 0.89 -13.05 -3.67
C GLY A 162 1.67 -12.14 -4.64
N CYS A 163 2.37 -11.16 -4.09
CA CYS A 163 3.14 -10.17 -4.84
C CYS A 163 4.57 -10.67 -5.08
N TYR A 164 4.97 -10.74 -6.35
CA TYR A 164 6.30 -11.20 -6.76
C TYR A 164 7.11 -10.14 -7.50
N LEU A 165 6.47 -9.02 -7.88
CA LEU A 165 7.18 -7.84 -8.36
C LEU A 165 6.50 -6.58 -7.82
N LYS A 166 7.30 -5.67 -7.28
CA LYS A 166 6.88 -4.35 -6.80
C LYS A 166 7.77 -3.29 -7.44
N THR A 167 7.19 -2.22 -7.96
CA THR A 167 7.94 -1.00 -8.30
C THR A 167 7.30 0.19 -7.63
N GLU A 168 8.12 1.15 -7.20
CA GLU A 168 7.63 2.31 -6.48
C GLU A 168 8.46 3.57 -6.74
N GLN A 169 7.77 4.70 -6.85
CA GLN A 169 8.35 6.04 -6.93
C GLN A 169 7.74 6.92 -5.86
N LEU A 170 8.59 7.68 -5.17
CA LEU A 170 8.29 8.30 -3.88
C LEU A 170 8.61 9.78 -3.92
N THR A 171 7.87 10.56 -3.14
CA THR A 171 8.15 11.97 -2.93
C THR A 171 7.78 12.31 -1.50
N PHE A 172 8.74 12.83 -0.75
CA PHE A 172 8.55 13.36 0.59
C PHE A 172 8.50 14.89 0.52
N TYR A 173 7.57 15.49 1.25
CA TYR A 173 7.35 16.95 1.25
C TYR A 173 7.94 17.63 2.49
N ARG A 174 8.03 16.93 3.62
CA ARG A 174 8.59 17.48 4.86
C ARG A 174 9.94 16.84 5.19
N ASP A 175 11.00 17.51 4.73
CA ASP A 175 12.14 17.88 5.57
C ASP A 175 12.98 18.97 4.87
N VAL A 176 12.87 20.24 5.31
CA VAL A 176 13.96 21.24 5.19
C VAL A 176 13.85 22.50 6.07
N PHE A 177 12.71 22.83 6.72
CA PHE A 177 12.62 24.06 7.55
C PHE A 177 11.70 23.94 8.78
N VAL A 178 12.14 24.58 9.88
CA VAL A 178 11.46 24.62 11.20
C VAL A 178 10.56 25.86 11.37
N SER A 179 9.67 25.83 12.37
CA SER A 179 8.71 26.92 12.61
C SER A 179 9.39 28.26 12.95
N SER A 180 8.72 29.37 12.62
CA SER A 180 9.24 30.74 12.86
C SER A 180 9.43 31.08 14.34
N GLY A 181 8.72 30.40 15.24
CA GLY A 181 8.96 30.49 16.67
C GLY A 181 10.32 29.90 17.06
N LEU A 182 10.70 28.78 16.46
CA LEU A 182 11.99 28.12 16.70
C LEU A 182 13.16 28.84 16.01
N LEU A 183 12.93 29.43 14.83
CA LEU A 183 13.93 30.26 14.13
C LEU A 183 14.35 31.51 14.93
N LYS A 184 13.46 32.05 15.77
CA LYS A 184 13.73 33.24 16.60
C LYS A 184 14.55 32.95 17.87
N LEU A 185 14.73 31.66 18.20
CA LEU A 185 15.47 31.23 19.39
C LEU A 185 16.96 31.01 19.12
N ILE A 186 17.41 31.16 17.87
CA ILE A 186 18.81 31.04 17.46
C ILE A 186 19.27 32.34 16.81
N THR A 187 20.55 32.71 16.96
CA THR A 187 21.13 33.81 16.20
C THR A 187 21.58 33.30 14.84
N THR A 188 21.02 33.87 13.77
CA THR A 188 21.44 33.61 12.40
C THR A 188 22.62 34.51 12.02
N ALA A 189 23.50 34.04 11.13
CA ALA A 189 24.58 34.86 10.57
C ALA A 189 24.03 36.02 9.71
#